data_AF-A0AAD6K946-F1
#
_entry.id   AF-A0AAD6K946-F1
#
_cell.length_a   1.000
_cell.length_b   1.000
_cell.length_c   1.000
_cell.angle_alpha   90.00
_cell.angle_beta   90.00
_cell.angle_gamma   90.00
#
_symmetry.space_group_name_H-M   'P 1'
#
loop_
_entity.id
_entity.type
_entity.pdbx_description
1 polymer ?
#
loop_
_entity_poly.entity_id
_entity_poly.type
_entity_poly.pdbx_seq_one_letter_code
_entity_poly.pdbx_strand_id
1 'polypeptide(L)'
;MGVFRDVSHGRVNLVISQGKPKFETHEADSPKKEKWMTKKRLKLQRRKEKEKRRAANRKDPRSLTVKRKKRQKFANVEERIKTKLERARIKEAKLVERLKRYEVPKMQGPEVKPHELTGEERFFMKKMAQKKSNYVPIGRRGVFGGVILNMHMHWKKHETVKVICNSSCKSGHVQEFAREIARLSGGIPIQIIGDDTVIFYRGKNYVQPIVMSPVDTLSKKKALEKSKYEQSLETVRHFIAISEKELELYYRHNALYGDSNNRNPGSILDDPTRKDFEESGKPGKQNSDLSCNSFPPGLSEIKASATYDELSEAGDDSRR
;
A
#
# COMPACT_ATOMS: atom_id res chain seq x y z
N MET A 1 -56.21 -54.66 1.02
CA MET A 1 -55.66 -53.62 1.91
C MET A 1 -54.44 -54.18 2.60
N GLY A 2 -53.25 -53.61 2.38
CA GLY A 2 -52.02 -54.03 3.05
C GLY A 2 -51.94 -53.47 4.48
N VAL A 3 -51.52 -54.29 5.44
CA VAL A 3 -51.32 -53.88 6.83
C VAL A 3 -49.87 -53.41 6.98
N PHE A 4 -49.68 -52.14 7.35
CA PHE A 4 -48.36 -51.56 7.56
C PHE A 4 -47.95 -51.70 9.04
N ARG A 5 -46.74 -52.23 9.27
CA ARG A 5 -46.10 -52.25 10.59
C ARG A 5 -44.74 -51.58 10.49
N ASP A 6 -44.58 -50.44 11.16
CA ASP A 6 -43.29 -49.76 11.25
C ASP A 6 -42.45 -50.40 12.37
N VAL A 7 -41.27 -50.93 12.01
CA VAL A 7 -40.29 -51.46 12.96
C VAL A 7 -39.03 -50.58 12.89
N SER A 8 -38.31 -50.45 14.00
CA SER A 8 -37.25 -49.47 14.25
C SER A 8 -36.04 -49.47 13.29
N HIS A 9 -35.97 -50.38 12.32
CA HIS A 9 -34.86 -50.50 11.36
C HIS A 9 -35.28 -50.58 9.89
N GLY A 10 -36.55 -50.30 9.54
CA GLY A 10 -37.00 -50.25 8.15
C GLY A 10 -38.50 -50.51 7.99
N ARG A 11 -39.03 -50.12 6.82
CA ARG A 11 -40.43 -50.37 6.45
C ARG A 11 -40.54 -51.73 5.78
N VAL A 12 -41.34 -52.63 6.33
CA VAL A 12 -41.64 -53.94 5.73
C VAL A 12 -43.07 -53.92 5.22
N ASN A 13 -43.23 -54.09 3.91
CA ASN A 13 -44.53 -54.19 3.28
C ASN A 13 -44.87 -55.67 3.04
N LEU A 14 -46.05 -56.09 3.49
CA LEU A 14 -46.61 -57.39 3.15
C LEU A 14 -47.45 -57.25 1.87
N VAL A 15 -46.93 -57.80 0.77
CA VAL A 15 -47.60 -57.79 -0.54
C VAL A 15 -48.02 -59.22 -0.89
N ILE A 16 -49.30 -59.40 -1.20
CA ILE A 16 -49.84 -60.69 -1.65
C ILE A 16 -49.80 -60.67 -3.19
N SER A 17 -48.82 -61.36 -3.78
CA SER A 17 -48.75 -61.57 -5.23
C SER A 17 -48.90 -63.07 -5.51
N GLN A 18 -49.81 -63.44 -6.43
CA GLN A 18 -50.04 -64.83 -6.85
C GLN A 18 -50.36 -65.80 -5.69
N GLY A 19 -51.11 -65.33 -4.67
CA GLY A 19 -51.57 -66.17 -3.55
C GLY A 19 -50.51 -66.56 -2.52
N LYS A 20 -49.25 -66.10 -2.65
CA LYS A 20 -48.19 -66.33 -1.66
C LYS A 20 -47.81 -65.00 -0.97
N PRO A 21 -47.78 -64.95 0.37
CA PRO A 21 -47.34 -63.76 1.09
C PRO A 21 -45.85 -63.52 0.86
N LYS A 22 -45.48 -62.35 0.33
CA LYS A 22 -44.09 -61.89 0.19
C LYS A 22 -43.87 -60.65 1.05
N PHE A 23 -42.75 -60.62 1.75
CA PHE A 23 -42.29 -59.47 2.54
C PHE A 23 -41.27 -58.68 1.72
N GLU A 24 -41.63 -57.49 1.29
CA GLU A 24 -40.70 -56.56 0.66
C GLU A 24 -40.10 -55.67 1.74
N THR A 25 -38.77 -55.73 1.89
CA THR A 25 -38.00 -54.88 2.79
C THR A 25 -37.54 -53.67 2.00
N HIS A 26 -38.06 -52.49 2.36
CA HIS A 26 -37.49 -51.24 1.88
C HIS A 26 -36.46 -50.77 2.91
N GLU A 27 -35.19 -50.76 2.53
CA GLU A 27 -34.15 -50.05 3.28
C GLU A 27 -34.51 -48.57 3.30
N ALA A 28 -35.04 -48.10 4.43
CA ALA A 28 -35.19 -46.68 4.65
C ALA A 28 -33.79 -46.10 4.88
N ASP A 29 -33.40 -45.10 4.08
CA ASP A 29 -32.18 -44.34 4.32
C ASP A 29 -32.14 -43.93 5.79
N SER A 30 -31.08 -44.34 6.49
CA SER A 30 -30.90 -44.03 7.90
C SER A 30 -31.15 -42.54 8.15
N PRO A 31 -31.97 -42.17 9.16
CA PRO A 31 -32.38 -40.78 9.35
C PRO A 31 -31.14 -39.91 9.49
N LYS A 32 -31.00 -38.91 8.60
CA LYS A 32 -29.86 -37.97 8.60
C LYS A 32 -29.69 -37.43 10.03
N LYS A 33 -28.62 -37.87 10.72
CA LYS A 33 -28.23 -37.43 12.08
C LYS A 33 -27.79 -35.96 12.13
N GLU A 34 -28.25 -35.14 11.21
CA GLU A 34 -27.95 -33.71 11.10
C GLU A 34 -29.15 -32.90 11.55
N LYS A 35 -29.43 -32.90 12.85
CA LYS A 35 -30.27 -31.82 13.42
C LYS A 35 -29.62 -31.12 14.62
N TRP A 36 -28.74 -31.79 15.38
CA TRP A 36 -28.11 -31.17 16.55
C TRP A 36 -26.66 -31.63 16.76
N MET A 37 -25.72 -30.68 16.76
CA MET A 37 -24.33 -30.93 17.15
C MET A 37 -24.26 -31.25 18.64
N THR A 38 -23.65 -32.37 19.03
CA THR A 38 -23.42 -32.69 20.45
C THR A 38 -22.65 -31.56 21.15
N LYS A 39 -22.97 -31.26 22.41
CA LYS A 39 -22.31 -30.21 23.23
C LYS A 39 -20.77 -30.26 23.14
N LYS A 40 -20.20 -31.47 23.13
CA LYS A 40 -18.74 -31.70 22.93
C LYS A 40 -18.24 -31.19 21.57
N ARG A 41 -18.94 -31.52 20.47
CA ARG A 41 -18.58 -31.11 19.10
C ARG A 41 -18.72 -29.61 18.89
N LEU A 42 -19.77 -29.00 19.46
CA LEU A 42 -19.96 -27.53 19.47
C LEU A 42 -18.84 -26.82 20.25
N LYS A 43 -18.48 -27.31 21.44
CA LYS A 43 -17.38 -26.75 22.25
C LYS A 43 -16.04 -26.83 21.51
N LEU A 44 -15.78 -27.95 20.82
CA LEU A 44 -14.58 -28.13 20.01
C LEU A 44 -14.54 -27.16 18.82
N GLN A 45 -15.67 -26.97 18.12
CA GLN A 45 -15.79 -26.02 17.02
C GLN A 45 -15.52 -24.59 17.47
N ARG A 46 -16.14 -24.15 18.58
CA ARG A 46 -15.89 -22.83 19.19
C ARG A 46 -14.41 -22.65 19.58
N ARG A 47 -13.77 -23.69 20.11
CA ARG A 47 -12.34 -23.67 20.45
C ARG A 47 -11.48 -23.47 19.20
N LYS A 48 -11.72 -24.24 18.13
CA LYS A 48 -11.02 -24.14 16.84
C LYS A 48 -11.22 -22.76 16.20
N GLU A 49 -12.43 -22.22 16.26
CA GLU A 49 -12.74 -20.89 15.73
C GLU A 49 -12.04 -19.78 16.53
N LYS A 50 -12.05 -19.87 17.87
CA LYS A 50 -11.30 -18.95 18.74
C LYS A 50 -9.79 -19.00 18.46
N GLU A 51 -9.26 -20.19 18.21
CA GLU A 51 -7.86 -20.37 17.83
C GLU A 51 -7.55 -19.76 16.46
N LYS A 52 -8.41 -19.98 15.45
CA LYS A 52 -8.31 -19.31 14.15
C LYS A 52 -8.33 -17.79 14.28
N ARG A 53 -9.22 -17.23 15.11
CA ARG A 53 -9.28 -15.79 15.41
C ARG A 53 -7.99 -15.29 16.07
N ARG A 54 -7.48 -15.99 17.08
CA ARG A 54 -6.21 -15.65 17.74
C ARG A 54 -5.02 -15.70 16.78
N ALA A 55 -4.94 -16.70 15.93
CA ALA A 55 -3.90 -16.84 14.92
C ALA A 55 -3.96 -15.71 13.88
N ALA A 56 -5.17 -15.33 13.43
CA ALA A 56 -5.37 -14.19 12.54
C ALA A 56 -4.93 -12.86 13.20
N ASN A 57 -5.32 -12.63 14.45
CA ASN A 57 -4.93 -11.43 15.20
C ASN A 57 -3.41 -11.35 15.44
N ARG A 58 -2.74 -12.49 15.66
CA ARG A 58 -1.27 -12.55 15.80
C ARG A 58 -0.53 -12.14 14.52
N LYS A 59 -1.17 -12.28 13.36
CA LYS A 59 -0.62 -11.87 12.05
C LYS A 59 -0.99 -10.46 11.65
N ASP A 60 -1.86 -9.79 12.41
CA ASP A 60 -2.28 -8.42 12.10
C ASP A 60 -1.16 -7.43 12.50
N PRO A 61 -0.73 -6.52 11.60
CA PRO A 61 0.24 -5.47 11.92
C PRO A 61 -0.13 -4.64 13.16
N ARG A 62 -1.42 -4.50 13.47
CA ARG A 62 -1.92 -3.79 14.67
C ARG A 62 -1.45 -4.44 15.98
N SER A 63 -1.19 -5.75 15.96
CA SER A 63 -0.68 -6.49 17.13
C SER A 63 0.77 -6.14 17.48
N LEU A 64 1.55 -5.56 16.55
CA LEU A 64 2.95 -5.19 16.76
C LEU A 64 3.12 -3.91 17.60
N THR A 65 2.03 -3.35 18.11
CA THR A 65 2.05 -2.12 18.91
C THR A 65 2.90 -2.31 20.17
N VAL A 66 3.86 -1.41 20.38
CA VAL A 66 4.70 -1.37 21.59
C VAL A 66 3.82 -1.03 22.78
N LYS A 67 3.85 -1.87 23.83
CA LYS A 67 3.02 -1.67 25.02
C LYS A 67 3.34 -0.32 25.66
N ARG A 68 2.30 0.45 25.97
CA ARG A 68 2.42 1.70 26.72
C ARG A 68 2.60 1.38 28.21
N LYS A 69 3.53 2.04 28.87
CA LYS A 69 3.56 2.08 30.34
C LYS A 69 2.30 2.85 30.80
N LYS A 70 1.44 2.20 31.58
CA LYS A 70 0.23 2.84 32.10
C LYS A 70 0.64 4.00 33.02
N ARG A 71 -0.05 5.14 32.92
CA ARG A 71 0.18 6.34 33.76
C ARG A 71 1.59 6.95 33.70
N GLN A 72 2.31 6.81 32.57
CA GLN A 72 3.58 7.50 32.40
C GLN A 72 3.32 9.02 32.33
N LYS A 73 3.73 9.74 33.38
CA LYS A 73 3.80 11.21 33.39
C LYS A 73 5.14 11.59 32.78
N PHE A 74 5.14 12.57 31.90
CA PHE A 74 6.36 13.17 31.34
C PHE A 74 6.57 14.50 32.04
N ALA A 75 7.79 14.77 32.49
CA ALA A 75 8.12 16.05 33.12
C ALA A 75 8.21 17.16 32.07
N ASN A 76 8.79 16.84 30.91
CA ASN A 76 8.95 17.77 29.80
C ASN A 76 8.18 17.31 28.55
N VAL A 77 7.67 18.27 27.77
CA VAL A 77 7.05 18.06 26.46
C VAL A 77 8.04 17.42 25.49
N GLU A 78 9.32 17.80 25.56
CA GLU A 78 10.39 17.23 24.75
C GLU A 78 10.52 15.71 24.94
N GLU A 79 10.60 15.26 26.19
CA GLU A 79 10.70 13.84 26.56
C GLU A 79 9.47 13.05 26.09
N ARG A 80 8.30 13.68 26.15
CA ARG A 80 7.05 13.10 25.65
C ARG A 80 7.15 12.84 24.15
N ILE A 81 7.63 13.80 23.36
CA ILE A 81 7.78 13.68 21.90
C ILE A 81 8.87 12.64 21.57
N LYS A 82 10.04 12.71 22.21
CA LYS A 82 11.13 11.71 22.04
C LYS A 82 10.65 10.29 22.34
N THR A 83 9.86 10.09 23.39
CA THR A 83 9.29 8.78 23.73
C THR A 83 8.28 8.29 22.67
N LYS A 84 7.49 9.18 22.06
CA LYS A 84 6.61 8.82 20.93
C LYS A 84 7.43 8.37 19.72
N LEU A 85 8.48 9.11 19.38
CA LEU A 85 9.38 8.81 18.26
C LEU A 85 10.07 7.46 18.44
N GLU A 86 10.64 7.20 19.62
CA GLU A 86 11.32 5.94 19.92
C GLU A 86 10.39 4.74 19.72
N ARG A 87 9.14 4.85 20.22
CA ARG A 87 8.13 3.80 20.02
C ARG A 87 7.76 3.59 18.57
N ALA A 88 7.65 4.67 17.80
CA ALA A 88 7.34 4.61 16.39
C ALA A 88 8.48 3.95 15.60
N ARG A 89 9.74 4.30 15.89
CA ARG A 89 10.94 3.68 15.30
C ARG A 89 11.06 2.19 15.64
N ILE A 90 10.81 1.80 16.89
CA ILE A 90 10.75 0.37 17.27
C ILE A 90 9.66 -0.37 16.47
N LYS A 91 8.49 0.26 16.29
CA LYS A 91 7.40 -0.35 15.53
C LYS A 91 7.74 -0.45 14.04
N GLU A 92 8.37 0.58 13.47
CA GLU A 92 8.88 0.56 12.10
C GLU A 92 9.87 -0.60 11.89
N ALA A 93 10.87 -0.73 12.75
CA ALA A 93 11.86 -1.81 12.67
C ALA A 93 11.20 -3.20 12.68
N LYS A 94 10.22 -3.42 13.58
CA LYS A 94 9.44 -4.67 13.63
C LYS A 94 8.63 -4.92 12.36
N LEU A 95 8.04 -3.87 11.78
CA LEU A 95 7.28 -3.99 10.53
C LEU A 95 8.21 -4.36 9.36
N VAL A 96 9.39 -3.73 9.28
CA VAL A 96 10.42 -4.04 8.27
C VAL A 96 10.91 -5.48 8.41
N GLU A 97 11.22 -5.94 9.63
CA GLU A 97 11.61 -7.33 9.89
C GLU A 97 10.55 -8.34 9.44
N ARG A 98 9.26 -8.01 9.65
CA ARG A 98 8.15 -8.84 9.17
C ARG A 98 8.00 -8.80 7.66
N LEU A 99 8.24 -7.65 7.04
CA LEU A 99 8.10 -7.46 5.60
C LEU A 99 9.16 -8.26 4.83
N LYS A 100 10.40 -8.34 5.34
CA LYS A 100 11.48 -9.18 4.80
C LYS A 100 11.06 -10.65 4.61
N ARG A 101 10.15 -11.17 5.43
CA ARG A 101 9.63 -12.55 5.31
C ARG A 101 8.75 -12.78 4.09
N TYR A 102 8.28 -11.70 3.46
CA TYR A 102 7.46 -11.73 2.24
C TYR A 102 8.25 -11.25 1.01
N GLU A 103 9.52 -10.91 1.17
CA GLU A 103 10.40 -10.69 0.03
C GLU A 103 10.66 -12.05 -0.63
N VAL A 104 10.34 -12.14 -1.92
CA VAL A 104 10.64 -13.32 -2.72
C VAL A 104 11.94 -13.03 -3.46
N PRO A 105 12.93 -13.96 -3.45
CA PRO A 105 14.11 -13.83 -4.29
C PRO A 105 13.66 -13.60 -5.74
N LYS A 106 14.10 -12.49 -6.33
CA LYS A 106 13.82 -12.19 -7.74
C LYS A 106 14.72 -13.08 -8.57
N MET A 107 14.25 -14.26 -8.95
CA MET A 107 14.96 -15.03 -9.97
C MET A 107 14.88 -14.23 -11.28
N GLN A 108 15.91 -14.30 -12.12
CA GLN A 108 15.81 -13.69 -13.45
C GLN A 108 14.62 -14.37 -14.14
N GLY A 109 13.62 -13.56 -14.51
CA GLY A 109 12.44 -14.07 -15.20
C GLY A 109 12.84 -14.67 -16.55
N PRO A 110 11.88 -15.22 -17.32
CA PRO A 110 12.17 -15.65 -18.68
C PRO A 110 12.85 -14.49 -19.42
N GLU A 111 14.07 -14.72 -19.91
CA GLU A 111 14.82 -13.74 -20.68
C GLU A 111 14.13 -13.57 -22.03
N VAL A 112 13.08 -12.74 -22.05
CA VAL A 112 12.42 -12.37 -23.28
C VAL A 112 13.36 -11.41 -23.98
N LYS A 113 14.06 -11.93 -25.00
CA LYS A 113 14.79 -11.09 -25.97
C LYS A 113 13.87 -9.92 -26.33
N PRO A 114 14.26 -8.66 -26.09
CA PRO A 114 13.44 -7.52 -26.46
C PRO A 114 13.27 -7.58 -27.98
N HIS A 115 12.12 -8.06 -28.45
CA HIS A 115 11.74 -7.84 -29.83
C HIS A 115 11.34 -6.37 -29.88
N GLU A 116 12.24 -5.54 -30.39
CA GLU A 116 11.99 -4.13 -30.59
C GLU A 116 10.80 -3.99 -31.54
N LEU A 117 9.64 -3.66 -30.97
CA LEU A 117 8.45 -3.32 -31.75
C LEU A 117 8.75 -2.03 -32.50
N THR A 118 8.57 -2.02 -33.82
CA THR A 118 8.66 -0.79 -34.61
C THR A 118 7.64 0.23 -34.09
N GLY A 119 7.93 1.53 -34.23
CA GLY A 119 7.02 2.60 -33.79
C GLY A 119 5.59 2.45 -34.34
N GLU A 120 5.48 2.01 -35.59
CA GLU A 120 4.21 1.71 -36.27
C GLU A 120 3.44 0.56 -35.60
N GLU A 121 4.11 -0.56 -35.33
CA GLU A 121 3.52 -1.71 -34.64
C GLU A 121 3.06 -1.32 -33.24
N ARG A 122 3.86 -0.54 -32.53
CA ARG A 122 3.54 -0.03 -31.19
C ARG A 122 2.29 0.84 -31.21
N PHE A 123 2.16 1.71 -32.22
CA PHE A 123 0.98 2.56 -32.41
C PHE A 123 -0.28 1.76 -32.76
N PHE A 124 -0.17 0.80 -33.69
CA PHE A 124 -1.27 -0.09 -34.04
C PHE A 124 -1.77 -0.87 -32.81
N MET A 125 -0.85 -1.45 -32.05
CA MET A 125 -1.16 -2.25 -30.88
C MET A 125 -1.77 -1.41 -29.76
N LYS A 126 -1.33 -0.15 -29.60
CA LYS A 126 -1.95 0.84 -28.72
C LYS A 126 -3.40 1.12 -29.11
N LYS A 127 -3.69 1.40 -30.39
CA LYS A 127 -5.07 1.66 -30.87
C LYS A 127 -5.97 0.44 -30.70
N MET A 128 -5.46 -0.75 -31.00
CA MET A 128 -6.19 -2.00 -30.80
C MET A 128 -6.47 -2.29 -29.34
N ALA A 129 -5.49 -2.09 -28.46
CA ALA A 129 -5.68 -2.25 -27.03
C ALA A 129 -6.75 -1.29 -26.52
N GLN A 130 -6.72 0.00 -26.90
CA GLN A 130 -7.73 0.98 -26.46
C GLN A 130 -9.17 0.55 -26.80
N LYS A 131 -9.41 0.01 -28.00
CA LYS A 131 -10.73 -0.50 -28.42
C LYS A 131 -11.17 -1.77 -27.69
N LYS A 132 -10.23 -2.64 -27.31
CA LYS A 132 -10.53 -3.93 -26.64
C LYS A 132 -10.91 -3.72 -25.17
N SER A 133 -11.85 -4.52 -24.68
CA SER A 133 -12.35 -4.51 -23.29
C SER A 133 -11.64 -5.52 -22.38
N ASN A 134 -10.50 -6.08 -22.80
CA ASN A 134 -9.76 -7.06 -22.02
C ASN A 134 -8.93 -6.36 -20.93
N TYR A 135 -9.29 -6.54 -19.66
CA TYR A 135 -8.55 -5.95 -18.55
C TYR A 135 -8.30 -6.89 -17.38
N VAL A 136 -7.20 -6.66 -16.68
CA VAL A 136 -6.79 -7.35 -15.46
C VAL A 136 -6.68 -6.31 -14.33
N PRO A 137 -7.59 -6.35 -13.34
CA PRO A 137 -7.54 -5.41 -12.23
C PRO A 137 -6.49 -5.82 -11.19
N ILE A 138 -5.68 -4.85 -10.78
CA ILE A 138 -4.75 -4.93 -9.64
C ILE A 138 -5.32 -4.07 -8.52
N GLY A 139 -5.71 -4.72 -7.43
CA GLY A 139 -6.16 -4.03 -6.22
C GLY A 139 -5.07 -3.94 -5.16
N ARG A 140 -5.49 -3.72 -3.91
CA ARG A 140 -4.63 -3.63 -2.71
C ARG A 140 -3.50 -4.67 -2.60
N ARG A 141 -3.69 -5.88 -3.14
CA ARG A 141 -2.71 -6.98 -3.04
C ARG A 141 -1.47 -6.77 -3.91
N GLY A 142 -1.51 -5.82 -4.85
CA GLY A 142 -0.47 -5.63 -5.85
C GLY A 142 -0.35 -6.82 -6.81
N VAL A 143 0.83 -6.96 -7.41
CA VAL A 143 1.15 -8.05 -8.34
C VAL A 143 1.40 -9.34 -7.57
N PHE A 144 0.68 -10.38 -7.93
CA PHE A 144 0.85 -11.74 -7.39
C PHE A 144 0.53 -12.76 -8.49
N GLY A 145 0.84 -14.04 -8.28
CA GLY A 145 0.75 -15.07 -9.32
C GLY A 145 -0.60 -15.18 -10.02
N GLY A 146 -1.70 -14.88 -9.32
CA GLY A 146 -3.04 -14.86 -9.92
C GLY A 146 -3.26 -13.74 -10.94
N VAL A 147 -2.56 -12.61 -10.83
CA VAL A 147 -2.58 -11.53 -11.83
C VAL A 147 -1.92 -12.00 -13.11
N ILE A 148 -0.73 -12.61 -12.98
CA ILE A 148 0.06 -13.12 -14.11
C ILE A 148 -0.68 -14.27 -14.80
N LEU A 149 -1.24 -15.20 -14.03
CA LEU A 149 -2.12 -16.25 -14.53
C LEU A 149 -3.29 -15.66 -15.35
N ASN A 150 -3.95 -14.62 -14.82
CA ASN A 150 -5.06 -13.99 -15.52
C ASN A 150 -4.62 -13.30 -16.83
N MET A 151 -3.43 -12.69 -16.84
CA MET A 151 -2.83 -12.13 -18.06
C MET A 151 -2.59 -13.22 -19.12
N HIS A 152 -2.00 -14.36 -18.75
CA HIS A 152 -1.78 -15.47 -19.67
C HIS A 152 -3.10 -16.06 -20.20
N MET A 153 -4.17 -16.07 -19.41
CA MET A 153 -5.50 -16.49 -19.86
C MET A 153 -6.07 -15.54 -20.92
N HIS A 154 -5.93 -14.22 -20.75
CA HIS A 154 -6.31 -13.25 -21.80
C HIS A 154 -5.44 -13.42 -23.05
N TRP A 155 -4.14 -13.68 -22.88
CA TRP A 155 -3.21 -13.84 -23.99
C TRP A 155 -3.43 -15.09 -24.84
N LYS A 156 -4.19 -16.07 -24.34
CA LYS A 156 -4.62 -17.23 -25.13
C LYS A 156 -5.47 -16.83 -26.33
N LYS A 157 -6.32 -15.81 -26.18
CA LYS A 157 -7.28 -15.37 -27.22
C LYS A 157 -6.98 -13.97 -27.77
N HIS A 158 -6.21 -13.18 -27.04
CA HIS A 158 -6.00 -11.78 -27.37
C HIS A 158 -4.52 -11.43 -27.32
N GLU A 159 -4.08 -10.59 -28.25
CA GLU A 159 -2.68 -10.17 -28.29
C GLU A 159 -2.32 -9.15 -27.19
N THR A 160 -3.31 -8.36 -26.76
CA THR A 160 -3.14 -7.28 -25.81
C THR A 160 -4.04 -7.43 -24.60
N VAL A 161 -3.56 -6.93 -23.46
CA VAL A 161 -4.30 -6.88 -22.21
C VAL A 161 -4.06 -5.53 -21.52
N LYS A 162 -5.11 -4.93 -20.98
CA LYS A 162 -5.00 -3.74 -20.11
C LYS A 162 -4.83 -4.21 -18.68
N VAL A 163 -3.86 -3.67 -17.97
CA VAL A 163 -3.70 -3.89 -16.54
C VAL A 163 -4.12 -2.59 -15.85
N ILE A 164 -5.16 -2.65 -15.03
CA ILE A 164 -5.71 -1.48 -14.33
C ILE A 164 -5.34 -1.58 -12.86
N CYS A 165 -4.51 -0.66 -12.39
CA CYS A 165 -4.17 -0.50 -10.99
C CYS A 165 -5.23 0.39 -10.34
N ASN A 166 -6.05 -0.18 -9.46
CA ASN A 166 -7.07 0.60 -8.75
C ASN A 166 -6.40 1.54 -7.72
N SER A 167 -7.04 2.66 -7.38
CA SER A 167 -6.60 3.68 -6.39
C SER A 167 -6.17 3.16 -5.00
N SER A 168 -6.48 1.91 -4.67
CA SER A 168 -5.91 1.23 -3.50
C SER A 168 -4.42 0.85 -3.66
N CYS A 169 -3.89 1.01 -4.86
CA CYS A 169 -2.51 0.89 -5.24
C CYS A 169 -1.86 2.26 -5.08
N LYS A 170 -0.65 2.31 -4.53
CA LYS A 170 0.05 3.58 -4.31
C LYS A 170 0.28 4.28 -5.64
N SER A 171 -0.29 5.49 -5.80
CA SER A 171 -0.09 6.33 -6.98
C SER A 171 1.42 6.58 -7.17
N GLY A 172 1.92 6.40 -8.40
CA GLY A 172 3.35 6.47 -8.73
C GLY A 172 4.10 5.13 -8.79
N HIS A 173 3.54 4.03 -8.27
CA HIS A 173 4.17 2.71 -8.36
C HIS A 173 3.82 1.93 -9.63
N VAL A 174 3.01 2.48 -10.55
CA VAL A 174 2.60 1.77 -11.77
C VAL A 174 3.76 1.42 -12.67
N GLN A 175 4.82 2.23 -12.70
CA GLN A 175 6.07 1.90 -13.38
C GLN A 175 6.79 0.69 -12.76
N GLU A 176 6.77 0.55 -11.43
CA GLU A 176 7.35 -0.60 -10.73
C GLU A 176 6.52 -1.86 -10.98
N PHE A 177 5.19 -1.74 -10.92
CA PHE A 177 4.31 -2.86 -11.28
C PHE A 177 4.46 -3.24 -12.74
N ALA A 178 4.63 -2.27 -13.64
CA ALA A 178 4.85 -2.55 -15.05
C ALA A 178 6.11 -3.39 -15.27
N ARG A 179 7.22 -2.98 -14.63
CA ARG A 179 8.50 -3.71 -14.65
C ARG A 179 8.38 -5.11 -14.03
N GLU A 180 7.72 -5.23 -12.89
CA GLU A 180 7.55 -6.52 -12.21
C GLU A 180 6.68 -7.48 -13.01
N ILE A 181 5.59 -6.99 -13.61
CA ILE A 181 4.72 -7.78 -14.49
C ILE A 181 5.48 -8.19 -15.74
N ALA A 182 6.24 -7.28 -16.37
CA ALA A 182 7.07 -7.61 -17.54
C ALA A 182 8.07 -8.73 -17.20
N ARG A 183 8.75 -8.63 -16.05
CA ARG A 183 9.68 -9.67 -15.56
C ARG A 183 8.99 -11.02 -15.36
N LEU A 184 7.81 -11.02 -14.73
CA LEU A 184 7.12 -12.25 -14.35
C LEU A 184 6.39 -12.92 -15.51
N SER A 185 5.81 -12.13 -16.41
CA SER A 185 4.96 -12.62 -17.51
C SER A 185 5.68 -12.71 -18.84
N GLY A 186 6.83 -12.03 -18.99
CA GLY A 186 7.50 -11.85 -20.28
C GLY A 186 6.79 -10.90 -21.25
N GLY A 187 5.70 -10.25 -20.81
CA GLY A 187 4.95 -9.31 -21.64
C GLY A 187 5.68 -7.99 -21.83
N ILE A 188 5.48 -7.37 -23.00
CA ILE A 188 6.08 -6.10 -23.39
C ILE A 188 5.13 -4.95 -23.01
N PRO A 189 5.54 -3.99 -22.17
CA PRO A 189 4.74 -2.81 -21.87
C PRO A 189 4.74 -1.83 -23.07
N ILE A 190 3.56 -1.60 -23.64
CA ILE A 190 3.38 -0.70 -24.80
C ILE A 190 3.21 0.73 -24.35
N GLN A 191 2.25 0.97 -23.46
CA GLN A 191 1.88 2.32 -23.05
C GLN A 191 1.34 2.31 -21.63
N ILE A 192 1.71 3.33 -20.87
CA ILE A 192 1.12 3.67 -19.58
C ILE A 192 0.17 4.85 -19.82
N ILE A 193 -1.10 4.69 -19.45
CA ILE A 193 -2.16 5.69 -19.60
C ILE A 193 -2.49 6.24 -18.22
N GLY A 194 -2.20 7.52 -18.02
CA GLY A 194 -2.30 8.16 -16.71
C GLY A 194 -1.38 7.47 -15.70
N ASP A 195 -1.85 7.39 -14.46
CA ASP A 195 -1.09 6.79 -13.35
C ASP A 195 -1.60 5.42 -12.93
N ASP A 196 -2.59 4.86 -13.65
CA ASP A 196 -3.32 3.67 -13.20
C ASP A 196 -3.30 2.51 -14.22
N THR A 197 -3.23 2.79 -15.53
CA THR A 197 -3.43 1.75 -16.56
C THR A 197 -2.18 1.48 -17.37
N VAL A 198 -1.83 0.21 -17.56
CA VAL A 198 -0.71 -0.24 -18.40
C VAL A 198 -1.21 -1.20 -19.47
N ILE A 199 -0.85 -0.97 -20.72
CA ILE A 199 -1.15 -1.88 -21.83
C ILE A 199 0.04 -2.81 -22.04
N PHE A 200 -0.21 -4.12 -21.98
CA PHE A 200 0.79 -5.13 -22.27
C PHE A 200 0.47 -5.90 -23.55
N TYR A 201 1.53 -6.25 -24.25
CA TYR A 201 1.53 -7.15 -25.40
C TYR A 201 2.27 -8.43 -25.10
N ARG A 202 1.73 -9.55 -25.56
CA ARG A 202 2.28 -10.89 -25.28
C ARG A 202 3.54 -11.25 -26.08
N GLY A 203 3.76 -10.61 -27.24
CA GLY A 203 4.76 -11.02 -28.23
C GLY A 203 4.17 -11.70 -29.47
N LYS A 204 4.89 -11.66 -30.61
CA LYS A 204 4.46 -12.27 -31.88
C LYS A 204 4.35 -13.80 -31.75
N ASN A 205 5.33 -14.42 -31.10
CA ASN A 205 5.45 -15.88 -30.93
C ASN A 205 5.06 -16.34 -29.53
N TYR A 206 3.91 -15.88 -29.03
CA TYR A 206 3.48 -16.27 -27.69
C TYR A 206 3.15 -17.76 -27.62
N VAL A 207 3.87 -18.47 -26.76
CA VAL A 207 3.58 -19.84 -26.37
C VAL A 207 3.06 -19.82 -24.94
N GLN A 208 1.95 -20.51 -24.68
CA GLN A 208 1.40 -20.62 -23.33
C GLN A 208 2.41 -21.35 -22.43
N PRO A 209 2.96 -20.73 -21.36
CA PRO A 209 3.87 -21.42 -20.49
C PRO A 209 3.21 -22.62 -19.79
N ILE A 210 3.98 -23.67 -19.54
CA ILE A 210 3.51 -24.88 -18.82
C ILE A 210 3.08 -24.49 -17.39
N VAL A 211 3.84 -23.59 -16.76
CA VAL A 211 3.53 -23.02 -15.45
C VAL A 211 2.99 -21.60 -15.63
N MET A 212 1.67 -21.44 -15.51
CA MET A 212 0.99 -20.15 -15.74
C MET A 212 1.19 -19.10 -14.63
N SER A 213 1.54 -19.53 -13.42
CA SER A 213 1.80 -18.65 -12.29
C SER A 213 3.24 -18.88 -11.85
N PRO A 214 4.17 -17.93 -12.10
CA PRO A 214 5.56 -18.09 -11.72
C PRO A 214 5.72 -18.35 -10.21
N VAL A 215 6.67 -19.23 -9.86
CA VAL A 215 7.00 -19.60 -8.48
C VAL A 215 7.57 -18.40 -7.69
N ASP A 216 8.16 -17.45 -8.42
CA ASP A 216 8.67 -16.16 -7.93
C ASP A 216 7.62 -15.23 -7.32
N THR A 217 6.35 -15.60 -7.33
CA THR A 217 5.26 -14.76 -6.85
C THR A 217 4.71 -15.20 -5.51
N LEU A 218 4.26 -14.24 -4.71
CA LEU A 218 3.53 -14.55 -3.49
C LEU A 218 2.16 -15.17 -3.80
N SER A 219 1.72 -16.09 -2.95
CA SER A 219 0.34 -16.55 -2.94
C SER A 219 -0.63 -15.40 -2.61
N LYS A 220 -1.86 -15.46 -3.14
CA LYS A 220 -2.94 -14.47 -2.93
C LYS A 220 -3.12 -14.04 -1.46
N LYS A 221 -2.98 -14.97 -0.52
CA LYS A 221 -3.09 -14.69 0.92
C LYS A 221 -1.87 -13.94 1.46
N LYS A 222 -0.66 -14.39 1.10
CA LYS A 222 0.60 -13.76 1.51
C LYS A 222 0.74 -12.36 0.93
N ALA A 223 0.34 -12.14 -0.33
CA ALA A 223 0.32 -10.81 -0.95
C ALA A 223 -0.60 -9.83 -0.20
N LEU A 224 -1.78 -10.28 0.24
CA LEU A 224 -2.65 -9.46 1.09
C LEU A 224 -2.03 -9.17 2.46
N GLU A 225 -1.37 -10.15 3.07
CA GLU A 225 -0.67 -9.96 4.34
C GLU A 225 0.45 -8.91 4.16
N LYS A 226 1.31 -9.04 3.14
CA LYS A 226 2.38 -8.07 2.78
C LYS A 226 1.84 -6.65 2.66
N SER A 227 0.78 -6.47 1.87
CA SER A 227 0.13 -5.16 1.67
C SER A 227 -0.34 -4.51 2.98
N LYS A 228 -0.90 -5.29 3.92
CA LYS A 228 -1.28 -4.77 5.24
C LYS A 228 -0.06 -4.27 6.04
N TYR A 229 1.07 -4.97 5.97
CA TYR A 229 2.32 -4.55 6.60
C TYR A 229 2.86 -3.27 5.96
N GLU A 230 2.85 -3.17 4.63
CA GLU A 230 3.28 -1.96 3.90
C GLU A 230 2.42 -0.74 4.25
N GLN A 231 1.09 -0.90 4.31
CA GLN A 231 0.18 0.16 4.74
C GLN A 231 0.47 0.59 6.19
N SER A 232 0.70 -0.39 7.08
CA SER A 232 1.07 -0.08 8.47
C SER A 232 2.43 0.59 8.59
N LEU A 233 3.37 0.29 7.69
CA LEU A 233 4.70 0.91 7.66
C LEU A 233 4.61 2.37 7.22
N GLU A 234 3.86 2.63 6.16
CA GLU A 234 3.63 3.97 5.61
C GLU A 234 2.97 4.90 6.64
N THR A 235 1.92 4.41 7.31
CA THR A 235 1.28 5.16 8.41
C THR A 235 2.22 5.44 9.59
N VAL A 236 3.11 4.51 9.93
CA VAL A 236 4.13 4.74 10.98
C VAL A 236 5.17 5.76 10.53
N ARG A 237 5.66 5.67 9.29
CA ARG A 237 6.60 6.66 8.72
C ARG A 237 6.02 8.06 8.68
N HIS A 238 4.77 8.19 8.25
CA HIS A 238 4.06 9.47 8.28
C HIS A 238 3.95 10.03 9.70
N PHE A 239 3.65 9.17 10.69
CA PHE A 239 3.63 9.57 12.09
C PHE A 239 5.00 10.00 12.63
N ILE A 240 6.08 9.32 12.23
CA ILE A 240 7.46 9.71 12.56
C ILE A 240 7.74 11.11 12.02
N ALA A 241 7.50 11.33 10.72
CA ALA A 241 7.73 12.63 10.08
C ALA A 241 6.96 13.78 10.77
N ILE A 242 5.68 13.54 11.12
CA ILE A 242 4.89 14.52 11.89
C ILE A 242 5.52 14.80 13.25
N SER A 243 5.93 13.75 13.97
CA SER A 243 6.49 13.88 15.32
C SER A 243 7.88 14.52 15.33
N GLU A 244 8.68 14.30 14.28
CA GLU A 244 9.97 14.97 14.09
C GLU A 244 9.78 16.47 13.84
N LYS A 245 8.79 16.84 13.01
CA LYS A 245 8.40 18.25 12.82
C LYS A 245 7.85 18.89 14.10
N GLU A 246 7.05 18.15 14.89
CA GLU A 246 6.57 18.60 16.21
C GLU A 246 7.76 18.92 17.13
N LEU A 247 8.78 18.05 17.14
CA LEU A 247 9.99 18.24 17.94
C LEU A 247 10.82 19.46 17.48
N GLU A 248 10.98 19.63 16.17
CA GLU A 248 11.70 20.76 15.59
C GLU A 248 11.02 22.09 15.92
N LEU A 249 9.69 22.16 15.76
CA LEU A 249 8.91 23.35 16.11
C LEU A 249 9.00 23.67 17.61
N TYR A 250 9.02 22.65 18.46
CA TYR A 250 9.22 22.82 19.90
C TYR A 250 10.59 23.45 20.21
N TYR A 251 11.67 22.97 19.58
CA TYR A 251 13.00 23.57 19.76
C TYR A 251 13.07 25.00 19.24
N ARG A 252 12.45 25.31 18.10
CA ARG A 252 12.37 26.68 17.59
C ARG A 252 11.63 27.60 18.56
N HIS A 253 10.49 27.16 19.10
CA HIS A 253 9.74 27.94 20.08
C HIS A 253 10.55 28.17 21.35
N ASN A 254 11.21 27.13 21.88
CA ASN A 254 12.09 27.28 23.05
C ASN A 254 13.28 28.21 22.77
N ALA A 255 13.85 28.19 21.56
CA ALA A 255 14.93 29.12 21.22
C ALA A 255 14.46 30.58 21.16
N LEU A 256 13.22 30.82 20.73
CA LEU A 256 12.64 32.17 20.61
C LEU A 256 12.06 32.72 21.92
N TYR A 257 11.53 31.85 22.79
CA TYR A 257 10.75 32.24 23.97
C TYR A 257 11.19 31.55 25.28
N GLY A 258 12.22 30.71 25.25
CA GLY A 258 12.60 29.80 26.34
C GLY A 258 13.25 30.43 27.57
N ASP A 259 13.54 31.73 27.57
CA ASP A 259 14.01 32.44 28.75
C ASP A 259 12.82 32.95 29.59
N SER A 260 12.20 32.05 30.37
CA SER A 260 11.22 32.44 31.40
C SER A 260 11.86 32.81 32.75
N ASN A 261 13.18 32.61 32.92
CA ASN A 261 13.87 33.00 34.17
C ASN A 261 14.21 34.49 34.26
N ASN A 262 13.97 35.30 33.22
CA ASN A 262 14.15 36.76 33.25
C ASN A 262 12.85 37.57 33.14
N ARG A 263 11.68 36.94 33.11
CA ARG A 263 10.40 37.67 33.21
C ARG A 263 9.93 37.66 34.65
N ASN A 264 10.59 38.48 35.46
CA ASN A 264 10.04 38.91 36.73
C ASN A 264 8.70 39.62 36.43
N PRO A 265 7.55 39.20 36.97
CA PRO A 265 6.24 39.79 36.67
C PRO A 265 6.07 41.22 37.22
N GLY A 266 7.14 41.84 37.76
CA GLY A 266 7.13 43.17 38.37
C GLY A 266 7.47 44.33 37.43
N SER A 267 7.85 44.11 36.16
CA SER A 267 8.30 45.19 35.27
C SER A 267 7.27 45.66 34.24
N ILE A 268 5.97 45.42 34.46
CA ILE A 268 4.86 45.89 33.60
C ILE A 268 4.04 46.97 34.34
N LEU A 269 4.69 47.79 35.15
CA LEU A 269 4.05 48.90 35.86
C LEU A 269 5.06 50.03 36.10
N ASP A 270 5.59 50.58 35.01
CA ASP A 270 6.11 51.95 35.03
C ASP A 270 5.44 52.71 33.87
N ASP A 271 4.32 53.35 34.20
CA ASP A 271 3.68 54.38 33.39
C ASP A 271 4.60 55.62 33.36
N PRO A 272 4.91 56.22 32.20
CA PRO A 272 5.66 57.47 32.18
C PRO A 272 4.69 58.61 32.53
N THR A 273 4.63 58.95 33.82
CA THR A 273 3.99 60.18 34.26
C THR A 273 4.85 61.37 33.84
N ARG A 274 4.22 62.26 33.07
CA ARG A 274 4.69 63.57 32.62
C ARG A 274 5.23 64.43 33.78
N LYS A 275 6.37 65.10 33.56
CA LYS A 275 6.68 66.43 34.12
C LYS A 275 7.53 67.25 33.14
N ASP A 276 6.84 68.21 32.52
CA ASP A 276 7.11 69.64 32.39
C ASP A 276 8.33 70.20 31.62
N PHE A 277 7.96 71.14 30.75
CA PHE A 277 8.74 72.06 29.93
C PHE A 277 9.53 73.07 30.78
N GLU A 278 10.69 73.51 30.26
CA GLU A 278 11.11 74.92 30.19
C GLU A 278 12.12 75.08 29.04
N GLU A 279 12.07 76.24 28.40
CA GLU A 279 12.49 76.55 27.04
C GLU A 279 13.70 77.53 27.01
N SER A 280 14.37 77.58 25.85
CA SER A 280 15.25 78.64 25.28
C SER A 280 16.71 78.20 25.12
N GLY A 281 17.42 78.37 23.99
CA GLY A 281 17.12 78.86 22.66
C GLY A 281 18.41 79.02 21.83
N LYS A 282 18.60 78.15 20.81
CA LYS A 282 19.21 78.32 19.45
C LYS A 282 20.62 78.99 19.25
N PRO A 283 21.24 78.91 18.03
CA PRO A 283 21.47 77.77 17.12
C PRO A 283 22.89 77.78 16.46
N GLY A 284 23.29 76.77 15.67
CA GLY A 284 24.39 76.97 14.72
C GLY A 284 25.01 75.76 14.00
N LYS A 285 24.51 75.51 12.78
CA LYS A 285 25.17 74.96 11.57
C LYS A 285 25.44 73.44 11.40
N GLN A 286 25.04 73.04 10.19
CA GLN A 286 25.08 71.74 9.53
C GLN A 286 26.44 71.51 8.82
N ASN A 287 26.78 70.23 8.60
CA ASN A 287 27.23 69.60 7.32
C ASN A 287 27.88 68.24 7.68
N SER A 288 27.18 67.14 7.44
CA SER A 288 27.25 66.26 6.25
C SER A 288 28.42 65.27 6.31
N ASP A 289 28.12 63.99 6.49
CA ASP A 289 28.42 62.96 5.50
C ASP A 289 27.67 61.66 5.82
N LEU A 290 26.88 61.22 4.83
CA LEU A 290 26.12 59.97 4.81
C LEU A 290 26.99 58.88 4.18
N SER A 291 27.04 57.70 4.82
CA SER A 291 27.27 56.45 4.10
C SER A 291 26.39 55.37 4.71
N CYS A 292 25.36 54.99 3.95
CA CYS A 292 24.49 53.87 4.21
C CYS A 292 24.98 52.67 3.40
N ASN A 293 24.95 51.49 4.00
CA ASN A 293 24.90 50.19 3.34
C ASN A 293 24.33 49.21 4.38
N SER A 294 23.48 48.22 4.12
CA SER A 294 22.57 47.85 3.05
C SER A 294 21.84 46.62 3.62
N PHE A 295 20.53 46.51 3.40
CA PHE A 295 19.74 45.27 3.57
C PHE A 295 19.23 44.86 2.16
N PRO A 296 18.54 43.73 1.97
CA PRO A 296 18.83 42.29 2.18
C PRO A 296 18.63 41.59 0.79
N PRO A 297 17.99 40.41 0.52
CA PRO A 297 17.56 39.22 1.29
C PRO A 297 17.92 37.86 0.59
N GLY A 298 17.52 36.70 1.13
CA GLY A 298 17.71 35.42 0.42
C GLY A 298 16.95 34.20 0.96
N LEU A 299 15.75 33.97 0.41
CA LEU A 299 15.05 32.68 0.33
C LEU A 299 15.72 31.81 -0.76
N SER A 300 15.82 30.49 -0.56
CA SER A 300 16.10 29.55 -1.66
C SER A 300 15.12 28.37 -1.66
N GLU A 301 14.36 28.32 -2.75
CA GLU A 301 13.67 27.15 -3.28
C GLU A 301 14.66 26.35 -4.14
N ILE A 302 14.51 25.02 -4.13
CA ILE A 302 15.24 24.10 -5.01
C ILE A 302 14.26 23.60 -6.07
N LYS A 303 14.61 23.80 -7.36
CA LYS A 303 13.96 23.14 -8.50
C LYS A 303 15.00 22.59 -9.47
N ALA A 304 14.62 21.48 -10.08
CA ALA A 304 15.39 20.55 -10.89
C ALA A 304 15.97 21.14 -12.19
N SER A 305 17.10 20.60 -12.62
CA SER A 305 17.59 20.68 -13.99
C SER A 305 17.51 19.30 -14.67
N ALA A 306 16.98 19.29 -15.88
CA ALA A 306 17.03 18.20 -16.84
C ALA A 306 18.07 18.55 -17.91
N THR A 307 18.93 17.59 -18.23
CA THR A 307 19.94 17.64 -19.28
C THR A 307 19.32 17.24 -20.62
N TYR A 308 19.55 18.04 -21.65
CA TYR A 308 19.43 17.66 -23.05
C TYR A 308 20.75 18.07 -23.75
N ASP A 309 21.45 17.06 -24.27
CA ASP A 309 22.49 17.21 -25.28
C ASP A 309 21.82 17.37 -26.64
N GLU A 310 22.24 18.35 -27.45
CA GLU A 310 22.34 18.14 -28.90
C GLU A 310 23.42 19.03 -29.53
N LEU A 311 24.15 18.40 -30.45
CA LEU A 311 25.41 18.78 -31.09
C LEU A 311 25.18 19.54 -32.40
N SER A 312 26.09 20.50 -32.65
CA SER A 312 26.64 20.99 -33.92
C SER A 312 25.93 20.71 -35.26
N GLU A 313 25.58 21.80 -35.96
CA GLU A 313 25.62 21.86 -37.42
C GLU A 313 26.76 22.80 -37.87
N ALA A 314 27.63 22.30 -38.74
CA ALA A 314 28.59 23.05 -39.54
C ALA A 314 28.69 22.39 -40.92
N GLY A 315 28.80 23.22 -41.97
CA GLY A 315 29.04 22.80 -43.36
C GLY A 315 27.89 23.20 -44.29
N ASP A 316 27.82 24.40 -44.83
CA ASP A 316 28.65 24.99 -45.91
C ASP A 316 28.09 24.74 -47.33
N ASP A 317 28.19 25.83 -48.07
CA ASP A 317 27.82 26.22 -49.43
C ASP A 317 28.02 25.16 -50.53
N SER A 318 27.12 25.12 -51.53
CA SER A 318 27.49 25.40 -52.94
C SER A 318 26.45 24.98 -54.00
N ARG A 319 26.08 25.99 -54.80
CA ARG A 319 25.98 26.01 -56.27
C ARG A 319 24.80 25.36 -57.02
N ARG A 320 24.26 26.26 -57.86
CA ARG A 320 23.61 26.15 -59.17
C ARG A 320 22.10 25.95 -59.23
#